data_AF-A0A944KSF6-F1
#
_entry.id   AF-A0A944KSF6-F1
#
_cell.length_a   1.000
_cell.length_b   1.000
_cell.length_c   1.000
_cell.angle_alpha   90.00
_cell.angle_beta   90.00
_cell.angle_gamma   90.00
#
_symmetry.space_group_name_H-M   'P 1'
#
loop_
_entity.id
_entity.type
_entity.pdbx_description
1 polymer ?
#
loop_
_entity_poly.entity_id
_entity_poly.type
_entity_poly.pdbx_seq_one_letter_code
_entity_poly.pdbx_strand_id
1 'polypeptide(L)'
;MRIAGFVCVIAAPLIFALVLYSFGPVLRLRRIRKVLREYPWEYRSSVRPCHDVKDTMALVVQLKADADSDWSKTMRAVNPLRRKRWTGAMEQGAWFAGDPEFGGVIAVPGGRDLMTLERGSRTPVEEYREIARDKDRMARAKRAGIGTLSAGLRP
;
A
#
# COMPACT_ATOMS: atom_id res chain seq x y z
N MET A 1 -49.71 2.74 7.06
CA MET A 1 -48.55 1.83 7.29
C MET A 1 -47.91 1.26 6.01
N ARG A 2 -48.34 1.59 4.78
CA ARG A 2 -47.76 1.01 3.54
C ARG A 2 -46.55 1.78 2.98
N ILE A 3 -46.43 3.07 3.31
CA ILE A 3 -45.36 3.97 2.83
C ILE A 3 -44.01 3.64 3.53
N ALA A 4 -44.04 3.35 4.83
CA ALA A 4 -42.84 2.99 5.59
C ALA A 4 -42.19 1.69 5.10
N GLY A 5 -43.00 0.69 4.72
CA GLY A 5 -42.49 -0.56 4.14
C GLY A 5 -41.80 -0.33 2.78
N PHE A 6 -42.36 0.52 1.93
CA PHE A 6 -41.81 0.81 0.60
C PHE A 6 -40.49 1.60 0.67
N VAL A 7 -40.41 2.56 1.61
CA VAL A 7 -39.17 3.31 1.87
C VAL A 7 -38.06 2.38 2.40
N CYS A 8 -38.38 1.43 3.28
CA CYS A 8 -37.39 0.44 3.74
C CYS A 8 -36.90 -0.48 2.62
N VAL A 9 -37.78 -0.91 1.71
CA VAL A 9 -37.42 -1.81 0.59
C VAL A 9 -36.50 -1.11 -0.42
N ILE A 10 -36.63 0.20 -0.62
CA ILE A 10 -35.76 0.97 -1.53
C ILE A 10 -34.48 1.43 -0.81
N ALA A 11 -34.57 1.83 0.46
CA ALA A 11 -33.41 2.30 1.23
C ALA A 11 -32.44 1.17 1.56
N ALA A 12 -32.92 -0.04 1.87
CA ALA A 12 -32.07 -1.18 2.22
C ALA A 12 -31.02 -1.53 1.14
N PRO A 13 -31.36 -1.71 -0.16
CA PRO A 13 -30.37 -2.00 -1.20
C PRO A 13 -29.42 -0.81 -1.45
N LEU A 14 -29.89 0.43 -1.31
CA LEU A 14 -29.03 1.62 -1.44
C LEU A 14 -28.01 1.70 -0.30
N ILE A 15 -28.43 1.48 0.94
CA ILE A 15 -27.55 1.41 2.11
C ILE A 15 -26.56 0.24 1.95
N PHE A 16 -27.05 -0.93 1.52
CA PHE A 16 -26.21 -2.09 1.29
C PHE A 16 -25.14 -1.85 0.22
N ALA A 17 -25.51 -1.23 -0.91
CA ALA A 17 -24.59 -0.83 -1.95
C ALA A 17 -23.55 0.20 -1.45
N LEU A 18 -23.99 1.18 -0.65
CA LEU A 18 -23.10 2.18 -0.05
C LEU A 18 -22.10 1.56 0.94
N VAL A 19 -22.54 0.59 1.75
CA VAL A 19 -21.67 -0.16 2.68
C VAL A 19 -20.64 -0.97 1.89
N LEU A 20 -21.06 -1.70 0.85
CA LEU A 20 -20.15 -2.46 -0.01
C LEU A 20 -19.13 -1.55 -0.71
N TYR A 21 -19.58 -0.40 -1.22
CA TYR A 21 -18.71 0.58 -1.88
C TYR A 21 -17.69 1.19 -0.91
N SER A 22 -18.11 1.49 0.32
CA SER A 22 -17.27 2.13 1.35
C SER A 22 -16.28 1.16 2.00
N PHE A 23 -16.55 -0.15 1.96
CA PHE A 23 -15.74 -1.15 2.64
C PHE A 23 -14.28 -1.17 2.16
N GLY A 24 -14.06 -1.05 0.85
CA GLY A 24 -12.72 -1.07 0.25
C GLY A 24 -11.81 0.08 0.73
N PRO A 25 -12.23 1.36 0.57
CA PRO A 25 -11.48 2.51 1.08
C PRO A 25 -11.25 2.46 2.60
N VAL A 26 -12.26 2.07 3.39
CA VAL A 26 -12.15 1.98 4.86
C VAL A 26 -11.11 0.94 5.29
N LEU A 27 -11.10 -0.23 4.67
CA LEU A 27 -10.10 -1.27 4.95
C LEU A 27 -8.67 -0.78 4.62
N ARG A 28 -8.50 -0.04 3.53
CA ARG A 28 -7.20 0.53 3.14
C ARG A 28 -6.72 1.61 4.11
N LEU A 29 -7.61 2.51 4.55
CA LEU A 29 -7.30 3.49 5.58
C LEU A 29 -6.95 2.84 6.92
N ARG A 30 -7.65 1.77 7.29
CA ARG A 30 -7.30 0.96 8.47
C ARG A 30 -5.91 0.34 8.34
N ARG A 31 -5.55 -0.19 7.17
CA ARG A 31 -4.19 -0.71 6.91
C ARG A 31 -3.14 0.39 7.03
N ILE A 32 -3.36 1.55 6.41
CA ILE A 32 -2.46 2.71 6.52
C ILE A 32 -2.26 3.08 7.98
N ARG A 33 -3.34 3.27 8.75
CA ARG A 33 -3.28 3.59 10.18
C ARG A 33 -2.49 2.55 10.99
N LYS A 34 -2.62 1.26 10.64
CA LYS A 34 -1.93 0.16 11.30
C LYS A 34 -0.42 0.19 11.01
N VAL A 35 -0.02 0.50 9.78
CA VAL A 35 1.39 0.72 9.42
C VAL A 35 1.97 1.91 10.17
N LEU A 36 1.29 3.06 10.16
CA LEU A 36 1.76 4.28 10.82
C LEU A 36 1.84 4.17 12.35
N ARG A 37 1.14 3.20 12.95
CA ARG A 37 1.26 2.93 14.38
C ARG A 37 2.55 2.20 14.72
N GLU A 38 2.99 1.30 13.85
CA GLU A 38 4.17 0.46 14.09
C GLU A 38 5.43 1.05 13.47
N TYR A 39 5.32 1.84 12.41
CA TYR A 39 6.44 2.40 11.65
C TYR A 39 6.32 3.93 11.59
N PRO A 40 7.32 4.68 12.07
CA PRO A 40 7.34 6.14 11.94
C PRO A 40 7.53 6.56 10.48
N TRP A 41 7.23 7.83 10.20
CA TRP A 41 7.54 8.42 8.90
C TRP A 41 9.04 8.68 8.76
N GLU A 42 9.61 8.15 7.70
CA GLU A 42 10.99 8.35 7.28
C GLU A 42 11.01 9.06 5.94
N TYR A 43 11.83 10.10 5.82
CA TYR A 43 12.01 10.77 4.55
C TYR A 43 12.89 9.92 3.63
N ARG A 44 12.50 9.83 2.36
CA ARG A 44 13.24 9.13 1.30
C ARG A 44 13.59 10.14 0.22
N SER A 45 14.86 10.16 -0.17
CA SER A 45 15.42 11.17 -1.07
C SER A 45 14.86 11.07 -2.49
N SER A 46 14.57 9.86 -2.97
CA SER A 46 14.05 9.66 -4.32
C SER A 46 13.18 8.42 -4.43
N VAL A 47 12.13 8.51 -5.25
CA VAL A 47 11.27 7.39 -5.61
C VAL A 47 11.19 7.32 -7.11
N ARG A 48 11.49 6.16 -7.69
CA ARG A 48 11.47 5.98 -9.15
C ARG A 48 10.35 5.02 -9.56
N PRO A 49 9.54 5.35 -10.58
CA PRO A 49 8.67 4.39 -11.22
C PRO A 49 9.49 3.44 -12.10
N CYS A 50 9.28 2.13 -11.96
CA CYS A 50 9.85 1.12 -12.84
C CYS A 50 8.91 0.89 -14.01
N HIS A 51 9.19 1.52 -15.16
CA HIS A 51 8.38 1.37 -16.38
C HIS A 51 8.52 0.00 -17.05
N ASP A 52 9.57 -0.75 -16.72
CA ASP A 52 9.87 -2.06 -17.31
C ASP A 52 8.91 -3.16 -16.84
N VAL A 53 8.27 -2.98 -15.68
CA VAL A 53 7.29 -3.92 -15.13
C VAL A 53 5.91 -3.28 -15.18
N LYS A 54 5.06 -3.75 -16.09
CA LYS A 54 3.67 -3.29 -16.20
C LYS A 54 2.78 -4.12 -15.28
N ASP A 55 2.10 -3.43 -14.36
CA ASP A 55 1.03 -4.00 -13.56
C ASP A 55 -0.26 -3.24 -13.86
N THR A 56 -1.35 -3.94 -14.19
CA THR A 56 -2.63 -3.31 -14.55
C THR A 56 -3.28 -2.58 -13.38
N MET A 57 -3.00 -2.97 -12.14
CA MET A 57 -3.68 -2.47 -10.93
C MET A 57 -2.78 -1.68 -9.97
N ALA A 58 -1.46 -1.70 -10.16
CA ALA A 58 -0.50 -0.98 -9.32
C ALA A 58 0.53 -0.20 -10.15
N LEU A 59 1.18 0.79 -9.52
CA LEU A 59 2.39 1.42 -10.04
C LEU A 59 3.59 0.71 -9.43
N VAL A 60 4.51 0.27 -10.26
CA VAL A 60 5.71 -0.40 -9.78
C VAL A 60 6.77 0.65 -9.47
N VAL A 61 7.27 0.68 -8.23
CA VAL A 61 8.17 1.73 -7.73
C VAL A 61 9.37 1.15 -6.97
N GLN A 62 10.46 1.89 -6.97
CA GLN A 62 11.64 1.68 -6.12
C GLN A 62 11.90 2.92 -5.28
N LEU A 63 12.39 2.72 -4.07
CA LEU A 63 12.70 3.76 -3.09
C LEU A 63 14.21 3.86 -2.91
N LYS A 64 14.72 5.07 -2.71
CA LYS A 64 16.10 5.31 -2.28
C LYS A 64 16.08 5.83 -0.86
N ALA A 65 16.83 5.21 0.05
CA ALA A 65 16.90 5.65 1.44
C ALA A 65 17.61 7.00 1.54
N ASP A 66 18.74 7.13 0.86
CA ASP A 66 19.56 8.32 0.76
C ASP A 66 20.17 8.47 -0.65
N ALA A 67 20.70 9.63 -1.00
CA ALA A 67 21.32 9.90 -2.29
C ALA A 67 22.48 8.94 -2.63
N ASP A 68 23.14 8.37 -1.62
CA ASP A 68 24.25 7.41 -1.80
C ASP A 68 23.85 5.94 -1.54
N SER A 69 22.62 5.67 -1.10
CA SER A 69 22.17 4.29 -0.83
C SER A 69 21.72 3.57 -2.10
N ASP A 70 21.80 2.25 -2.12
CA ASP A 70 21.21 1.45 -3.20
C ASP A 70 19.69 1.60 -3.30
N TRP A 71 19.16 1.37 -4.50
CA TRP A 71 17.73 1.31 -4.72
C TRP A 71 17.13 0.11 -3.99
N SER A 72 16.00 0.35 -3.32
CA SER A 72 15.21 -0.72 -2.73
C SER A 72 14.72 -1.68 -3.80
N LYS A 73 14.29 -2.85 -3.35
CA LYS A 73 13.53 -3.76 -4.20
C LYS A 73 12.29 -3.10 -4.75
N THR A 74 11.89 -3.64 -5.89
CA THR A 74 10.70 -3.25 -6.61
C THR A 74 9.43 -3.56 -5.81
N MET A 75 8.60 -2.54 -5.59
CA MET A 75 7.36 -2.60 -4.83
C MET A 75 6.17 -2.16 -5.68
N ARG A 76 4.96 -2.59 -5.30
CA ARG A 76 3.69 -2.21 -5.92
C ARG A 76 3.06 -1.08 -5.10
N ALA A 77 3.08 0.13 -5.63
CA ALA A 77 2.31 1.25 -5.12
C ALA A 77 0.85 1.17 -5.60
N VAL A 78 -0.05 0.93 -4.64
CA VAL A 78 -1.49 0.85 -4.85
C VAL A 78 -2.14 2.10 -4.30
N ASN A 79 -2.78 2.88 -5.18
CA ASN A 79 -3.56 4.04 -4.77
C ASN A 79 -4.89 3.56 -4.12
N PRO A 80 -5.23 4.03 -2.90
CA PRO A 80 -6.45 3.63 -2.21
C PRO A 80 -7.74 4.03 -2.93
N LEU A 81 -7.69 4.98 -3.85
CA LEU A 81 -8.80 5.41 -4.68
C LEU A 81 -8.80 4.76 -6.08
N ARG A 82 -7.99 3.71 -6.29
CA ARG A 82 -7.88 2.91 -7.54
C ARG A 82 -7.57 3.73 -8.81
N ARG A 83 -7.09 4.97 -8.69
CA ARG A 83 -6.58 5.74 -9.83
C ARG A 83 -5.07 5.56 -9.91
N LYS A 84 -4.58 5.02 -11.03
CA LYS A 84 -3.16 5.08 -11.39
C LYS A 84 -2.82 6.53 -11.70
N ARG A 85 -2.32 7.25 -10.71
CA ARG A 85 -1.84 8.62 -10.90
C ARG A 85 -0.45 8.73 -10.29
N TRP A 86 0.55 8.72 -11.15
CA TRP A 86 1.89 9.16 -10.80
C TRP A 86 1.98 10.65 -11.11
N THR A 87 2.36 11.45 -10.11
CA THR A 87 2.38 12.92 -10.23
C THR A 87 3.81 13.47 -10.41
N GLY A 88 4.83 12.61 -10.48
CA GLY A 88 6.25 13.02 -10.56
C GLY A 88 6.81 13.68 -9.30
N ALA A 89 5.94 14.26 -8.45
CA ALA A 89 6.33 14.90 -7.19
C ALA A 89 7.05 13.96 -6.22
N MET A 90 6.77 12.65 -6.28
CA MET A 90 7.46 11.64 -5.47
C MET A 90 8.92 11.39 -5.90
N GLU A 91 9.30 11.77 -7.12
CA GLU A 91 10.67 11.59 -7.62
C GLU A 91 11.67 12.52 -6.92
N GLN A 92 11.19 13.68 -6.45
CA GLN A 92 11.97 14.67 -5.71
C GLN A 92 12.09 14.36 -4.22
N GLY A 93 11.37 13.33 -3.76
CA GLY A 93 11.37 12.87 -2.39
C GLY A 93 9.97 12.53 -1.89
N ALA A 94 9.91 11.60 -0.95
CA ALA A 94 8.65 11.12 -0.40
C ALA A 94 8.79 10.70 1.05
N TRP A 95 7.68 10.76 1.78
CA TRP A 95 7.58 10.17 3.10
C TRP A 95 7.22 8.70 2.96
N PHE A 96 7.98 7.85 3.62
CA PHE A 96 7.78 6.41 3.67
C PHE A 96 7.58 5.96 5.11
N ALA A 97 6.61 5.09 5.36
CA ALA A 97 6.44 4.42 6.63
C ALA A 97 6.21 2.93 6.38
N GLY A 98 7.09 2.08 6.89
CA GLY A 98 7.02 0.64 6.69
C GLY A 98 8.39 0.02 6.61
N ASP A 99 8.46 -1.11 5.90
CA ASP A 99 9.67 -1.88 5.74
C ASP A 99 9.94 -2.11 4.24
N PRO A 100 11.11 -1.73 3.69
CA PRO A 100 11.42 -1.90 2.28
C PRO A 100 11.30 -3.34 1.75
N GLU A 101 11.34 -4.35 2.61
CA GLU A 101 11.21 -5.76 2.22
C GLU A 101 9.77 -6.29 2.30
N PHE A 102 8.93 -5.70 3.15
CA PHE A 102 7.54 -6.13 3.34
C PHE A 102 6.51 -5.21 2.69
N GLY A 103 6.87 -3.95 2.44
CA GLY A 103 6.01 -2.88 1.98
C GLY A 103 5.71 -1.85 3.07
N GLY A 104 4.68 -1.03 2.86
CA GLY A 104 4.40 0.10 3.74
C GLY A 104 3.41 1.09 3.16
N VAL A 105 3.64 2.35 3.46
CA VAL A 105 2.86 3.49 2.98
C VAL A 105 3.83 4.55 2.49
N ILE A 106 3.49 5.17 1.37
CA ILE A 106 4.21 6.31 0.82
C ILE A 106 3.27 7.50 0.65
N ALA A 107 3.79 8.70 0.84
CA ALA A 107 3.08 9.94 0.63
C ALA A 107 4.01 11.01 0.05
N VAL A 108 3.44 11.91 -0.75
CA VAL A 108 4.14 13.12 -1.20
C VAL A 108 4.36 14.03 0.02
N PRO A 109 5.46 14.80 0.08
CA PRO A 109 5.63 15.87 1.05
C PRO A 109 4.38 16.76 1.15
N GLY A 110 3.92 17.02 2.39
CA GLY A 110 2.63 17.66 2.65
C GLY A 110 1.44 16.71 2.79
N GLY A 111 1.67 15.39 2.88
CA GLY A 111 0.65 14.41 3.27
C GLY A 111 -0.39 14.10 2.19
N ARG A 112 -0.11 14.45 0.94
CA ARG A 112 -1.00 14.22 -0.21
C ARG A 112 -0.62 12.92 -0.93
N ASP A 113 -1.56 12.41 -1.73
CA ASP A 113 -1.38 11.23 -2.58
C ASP A 113 -0.82 10.00 -1.84
N LEU A 114 -1.45 9.63 -0.70
CA LEU A 114 -1.09 8.41 0.02
C LEU A 114 -1.28 7.17 -0.87
N MET A 115 -0.27 6.32 -0.91
CA MET A 115 -0.33 5.01 -1.56
C MET A 115 0.15 3.93 -0.60
N THR A 116 -0.46 2.76 -0.68
CA THR A 116 0.04 1.57 0.02
C THR A 116 1.08 0.91 -0.85
N LEU A 117 2.24 0.58 -0.27
CA LEU A 117 3.27 -0.20 -0.91
C LEU A 117 3.10 -1.66 -0.51
N GLU A 118 2.98 -2.53 -1.50
CA GLU A 118 2.99 -3.97 -1.33
C GLU A 118 4.25 -4.54 -1.97
N ARG A 119 4.77 -5.62 -1.40
CA ARG A 119 5.90 -6.33 -1.98
C ARG A 119 5.58 -6.79 -3.40
N GLY A 120 6.44 -6.46 -4.36
CA GLY A 120 6.37 -7.04 -5.71
C GLY A 120 6.79 -8.51 -5.65
N SER A 121 6.09 -9.42 -6.34
CA SER A 121 6.23 -10.87 -6.16
C SER A 121 7.51 -11.48 -6.79
N ARG A 122 8.65 -10.78 -6.73
CA ARG A 122 9.92 -11.19 -7.34
C ARG A 122 11.03 -11.49 -6.34
N THR A 123 10.73 -11.66 -5.04
CA THR A 123 11.76 -12.10 -4.09
C THR A 123 11.94 -13.62 -4.14
N PRO A 124 13.16 -14.12 -4.39
CA PRO A 124 13.48 -15.54 -4.22
C PRO A 124 13.10 -16.06 -2.82
N VAL A 125 12.71 -17.33 -2.74
CA VAL A 125 12.26 -17.98 -1.50
C VAL A 125 13.36 -17.98 -0.42
N GLU A 126 14.62 -18.08 -0.82
CA GLU A 126 15.76 -18.11 0.10
C GLU A 126 15.92 -16.79 0.85
N GLU A 127 15.80 -15.68 0.13
CA GLU A 127 15.85 -14.36 0.69
C GLU A 127 14.63 -14.11 1.60
N TYR A 128 13.46 -14.64 1.27
CA TYR A 128 12.33 -14.63 2.20
C TYR A 128 12.65 -15.37 3.51
N ARG A 129 13.35 -16.50 3.46
CA ARG A 129 13.75 -17.25 4.67
C ARG A 129 14.73 -16.47 5.53
N GLU A 130 15.66 -15.75 4.92
CA GLU A 130 16.59 -14.88 5.62
C GLU A 130 15.87 -13.74 6.34
N ILE A 131 14.94 -13.09 5.64
CA ILE A 131 14.10 -12.03 6.19
C ILE A 131 13.20 -12.57 7.32
N ALA A 132 12.66 -13.78 7.16
CA ALA A 132 11.84 -14.45 8.17
C ALA A 132 12.63 -14.97 9.37
N ARG A 133 13.97 -14.98 9.30
CA ARG A 133 14.84 -15.36 10.40
C ARG A 133 14.81 -14.32 11.52
N ASP A 134 14.64 -13.05 11.16
CA ASP A 134 14.37 -11.96 12.10
C ASP A 134 12.89 -11.99 12.53
N LYS A 135 12.64 -12.73 13.62
CA LYS A 135 11.30 -12.92 14.18
C LYS A 135 10.68 -11.62 14.69
N ASP A 136 11.49 -10.69 15.19
CA ASP A 136 11.00 -9.43 15.77
C ASP A 136 10.57 -8.46 14.67
N ARG A 137 11.37 -8.35 13.61
CA ARG A 137 11.03 -7.61 12.39
C ARG A 137 9.77 -8.16 11.75
N MET A 138 9.67 -9.49 11.63
CA MET A 138 8.48 -10.17 11.11
C MET A 138 7.24 -9.94 11.99
N ALA A 139 7.39 -9.98 13.31
CA ALA A 139 6.30 -9.72 14.26
C ALA A 139 5.79 -8.28 14.13
N ARG A 140 6.69 -7.31 13.98
CA ARG A 140 6.33 -5.90 13.72
C ARG A 140 5.61 -5.74 12.38
N ALA A 141 6.11 -6.38 11.33
CA ALA A 141 5.51 -6.37 10.00
C ALA A 141 4.08 -6.97 10.02
N LYS A 142 3.89 -8.09 10.76
CA LYS A 142 2.57 -8.70 11.02
C LYS A 142 1.64 -7.79 11.82
N ARG A 143 2.14 -7.12 12.86
CA ARG A 143 1.37 -6.11 13.63
C ARG A 143 1.01 -4.88 12.79
N ALA A 144 1.78 -4.57 11.75
CA ALA A 144 1.47 -3.51 10.79
C ALA A 144 0.53 -3.98 9.65
N GLY A 145 0.40 -5.29 9.43
CA GLY A 145 -0.40 -5.87 8.35
C GLY A 145 0.28 -5.81 6.98
N ILE A 146 1.60 -5.71 6.97
CA ILE A 146 2.51 -5.73 5.81
C ILE A 146 3.45 -6.92 6.01
N GLY A 147 3.24 -8.05 5.34
CA GLY A 147 4.00 -9.28 5.65
C GLY A 147 3.29 -10.55 5.22
N THR A 148 1.98 -10.46 4.96
CA THR A 148 1.27 -11.45 4.16
C THR A 148 1.47 -11.14 2.68
N LEU A 149 1.92 -12.15 1.93
CA LEU A 149 2.01 -12.12 0.47
C LEU A 149 0.65 -11.71 -0.12
N SER A 150 0.59 -10.49 -0.65
CA SER A 150 -0.48 -10.10 -1.57
C SER A 150 -0.34 -10.96 -2.82
N ALA A 151 -1.37 -11.74 -3.14
CA ALA A 151 -1.34 -12.68 -4.25
C ALA A 151 -1.10 -11.97 -5.59
N GLY A 152 -0.02 -12.38 -6.26
CA GLY A 152 0.09 -12.45 -7.72
C GLY A 152 0.50 -11.18 -8.48
N LEU A 153 1.76 -11.13 -8.94
CA LEU A 153 2.01 -10.80 -10.34
C LEU A 153 1.52 -11.99 -11.16
N ARG A 154 0.57 -11.79 -12.07
CA ARG A 154 0.50 -12.63 -13.28
C ARG A 154 1.32 -11.93 -14.37
N PRO A 155 2.08 -12.69 -15.16
CA PRO A 155 2.74 -12.16 -16.35
C PRO A 155 1.73 -11.56 -17.34
#